data_AF-A0A452DNI5-F1
#
_entry.id   AF-A0A452DNI5-F1
#
_cell.length_a   1.000
_cell.length_b   1.000
_cell.length_c   1.000
_cell.angle_alpha   90.00
_cell.angle_beta   90.00
_cell.angle_gamma   90.00
#
_symmetry.space_group_name_H-M   'P 1'
#
loop_
_entity.id
_entity.type
_entity.pdbx_description
1 polymer ?
#
loop_
_entity_poly.entity_id
_entity_poly.type
_entity_poly.pdbx_seq_one_letter_code
_entity_poly.pdbx_strand_id
1 'polypeptide(L)'
;MSSLFFVSKASALQCQGRAGQVRDGFCFAYTQEKDLKALWTIPSLKSCACNAMNLLRKIGACELKEPKLTPLGHHSAALPVNVKIGKMFIFGAIFDCWDPVATLAAVMTEKSPFTTPIGRKDEADLAKSALAMADSDHLTIYNVYLGWIKARQEGGYRSEIAYCQKNFLNRTSLLTLEDVKQELIKLVKAAGFLSSTTANSFEGNRATQTFSFQEIALLKAVLTAGLYDNVGKTIYTRSVDITEKLACIVETAQGKAQVHPSSVNRDLQIYGWLLYQEKIRYARVYLRETTLITPFPVLLFGGDIEVQHREHLISVDGWIYFQAPVKIAVIFKQLRVLIDSMSLENDKILQIITELVKTENNY
;
A
#
# COMPACT_ATOMS: atom_id res chain seq x y z
N MET A 1 -7.39 17.55 -11.80
CA MET A 1 -7.42 18.80 -11.05
C MET A 1 -7.45 18.44 -9.58
N SER A 2 -6.58 19.01 -8.75
CA SER A 2 -6.86 19.09 -7.32
C SER A 2 -8.17 19.87 -7.27
N SER A 3 -9.26 19.19 -6.98
CA SER A 3 -10.55 19.83 -6.87
C SER A 3 -10.49 20.68 -5.61
N LEU A 4 -10.03 21.92 -5.76
CA LEU A 4 -10.30 22.99 -4.81
C LEU A 4 -11.81 23.16 -4.81
N PHE A 5 -12.46 22.53 -3.85
CA PHE A 5 -13.89 22.70 -3.64
C PHE A 5 -14.10 24.00 -2.86
N PHE A 6 -15.18 24.69 -3.19
CA PHE A 6 -15.63 25.81 -2.37
C PHE A 6 -15.93 25.34 -0.94
N VAL A 7 -15.61 26.20 0.03
CA VAL A 7 -15.91 25.96 1.45
C VAL A 7 -17.43 25.84 1.61
N SER A 8 -17.88 24.84 2.37
CA SER A 8 -19.32 24.67 2.64
C SER A 8 -19.88 25.85 3.43
N LYS A 9 -21.18 26.13 3.31
CA LYS A 9 -21.85 27.18 4.11
C LYS A 9 -21.63 26.97 5.63
N ALA A 10 -21.66 25.71 6.09
CA ALA A 10 -21.39 25.37 7.48
C ALA A 10 -19.95 25.70 7.90
N SER A 11 -18.97 25.35 7.07
CA SER A 11 -17.56 25.66 7.32
C SER A 11 -17.30 27.17 7.30
N ALA A 12 -17.96 27.92 6.41
CA ALA A 12 -17.85 29.37 6.35
C ALA A 12 -18.41 30.05 7.62
N LEU A 13 -19.58 29.62 8.10
CA LEU A 13 -20.16 30.08 9.36
C LEU A 13 -19.26 29.74 10.56
N GLN A 14 -18.63 28.56 10.56
CA GLN A 14 -17.68 28.18 11.60
C GLN A 14 -16.42 29.07 11.58
N CYS A 15 -15.91 29.43 10.39
CA CYS A 15 -14.82 30.40 10.27
C CYS A 15 -15.22 31.79 10.76
N GLN A 16 -16.44 32.24 10.46
CA GLN A 16 -16.98 33.51 10.98
C GLN A 16 -17.03 33.53 12.51
N GLY A 17 -17.47 32.44 13.14
CA GLY A 17 -17.50 32.33 14.60
C GLY A 17 -16.13 32.44 15.28
N ARG A 18 -15.03 32.11 14.60
CA ARG A 18 -13.67 32.25 15.16
C ARG A 18 -13.25 33.72 15.32
N ALA A 19 -13.79 34.63 14.50
CA ALA A 19 -13.46 36.05 14.59
C ALA A 19 -14.02 36.72 15.86
N GLY A 20 -15.06 36.14 16.47
CA GLY A 20 -15.76 36.69 17.64
C GLY A 20 -15.33 36.14 19.01
N GLN A 21 -14.22 35.38 19.11
CA GLN A 21 -13.89 34.65 20.35
C GLN A 21 -13.46 35.52 21.53
N VAL A 22 -12.89 36.70 21.27
CA VAL A 22 -12.30 37.58 22.31
C VAL A 22 -13.02 38.93 22.38
N ARG A 23 -13.52 39.40 21.24
CA ARG A 23 -14.28 40.63 21.05
C ARG A 23 -15.04 40.54 19.73
N ASP A 24 -15.90 41.50 19.44
CA ASP A 24 -16.51 41.61 18.11
C ASP A 24 -15.43 41.70 17.03
N GLY A 25 -15.52 40.81 16.05
CA GLY A 25 -14.54 40.68 14.98
C GLY A 25 -15.21 40.50 13.62
N PHE A 26 -14.48 40.88 12.58
CA PHE A 26 -14.95 40.81 11.20
C PHE A 26 -14.37 39.58 10.49
N CYS A 27 -15.21 38.90 9.69
CA CYS A 27 -14.80 37.79 8.83
C CYS A 27 -15.01 38.19 7.37
N PHE A 28 -13.94 38.25 6.59
CA PHE A 28 -14.00 38.59 5.16
C PHE A 28 -14.05 37.31 4.32
N ALA A 29 -15.17 37.08 3.65
CA ALA A 29 -15.32 35.97 2.71
C ALA A 29 -14.98 36.43 1.28
N TYR A 30 -14.07 35.70 0.61
CA TYR A 30 -13.62 36.01 -0.75
C TYR A 30 -14.45 35.34 -1.87
N THR A 31 -15.58 34.72 -1.53
CA THR A 31 -16.46 33.97 -2.45
C THR A 31 -17.77 34.71 -2.69
N GLN A 32 -18.24 34.80 -3.94
CA GLN A 32 -19.54 35.42 -4.26
C GLN A 32 -20.70 34.41 -4.06
N GLU A 33 -21.85 34.87 -3.58
CA GLU A 33 -22.97 34.00 -3.14
C GLU A 33 -23.55 33.10 -4.26
N LYS A 34 -23.40 33.52 -5.52
CA LYS A 34 -23.77 32.77 -6.73
C LYS A 34 -22.91 31.51 -6.96
N ASP A 35 -21.70 31.45 -6.41
CA ASP A 35 -20.77 30.33 -6.61
C ASP A 35 -21.08 29.13 -5.68
N LEU A 36 -21.97 29.31 -4.69
CA LEU A 36 -22.34 28.29 -3.71
C LEU A 36 -23.42 27.31 -4.19
N LYS A 37 -24.10 27.60 -5.30
CA LYS A 37 -25.27 26.81 -5.79
C LYS A 37 -24.90 25.65 -6.71
N ALA A 38 -23.69 25.61 -7.25
CA ALA A 38 -23.23 24.53 -8.10
C ALA A 38 -22.13 23.78 -7.33
N LEU A 39 -22.37 22.53 -6.91
CA LEU A 39 -21.37 21.47 -6.63
C LEU A 39 -21.85 20.47 -5.57
N TRP A 40 -23.03 19.87 -5.71
CA TRP A 40 -23.38 18.71 -4.87
C TRP A 40 -24.23 17.70 -5.65
N THR A 41 -23.66 17.08 -6.68
CA THR A 41 -24.16 15.78 -7.13
C THR A 41 -23.59 14.72 -6.20
N ILE A 42 -24.34 14.37 -5.15
CA ILE A 42 -24.06 13.19 -4.33
C ILE A 42 -24.13 11.98 -5.28
N PRO A 43 -23.07 11.18 -5.44
CA PRO A 43 -23.15 9.96 -6.22
C PRO A 43 -24.32 9.13 -5.73
N SER A 44 -25.16 8.61 -6.63
CA SER A 44 -26.32 7.84 -6.21
C SER A 44 -25.87 6.67 -5.33
N LEU A 45 -26.61 6.41 -4.24
CA LEU A 45 -26.31 5.31 -3.31
C LEU A 45 -26.10 3.97 -4.03
N LYS A 46 -26.83 3.77 -5.14
CA LYS A 46 -26.70 2.61 -6.03
C LYS A 46 -25.29 2.49 -6.64
N SER A 47 -24.73 3.58 -7.16
CA SER A 47 -23.39 3.56 -7.75
C SER A 47 -22.31 3.23 -6.72
N CYS A 48 -22.40 3.82 -5.52
CA CYS A 48 -21.49 3.51 -4.41
C CYS A 48 -21.56 2.04 -4.00
N ALA A 49 -22.78 1.51 -3.86
CA ALA A 49 -22.99 0.10 -3.51
C ALA A 49 -22.44 -0.85 -4.59
N CYS A 50 -22.67 -0.56 -5.88
CA CYS A 50 -22.11 -1.34 -6.99
C CYS A 50 -20.57 -1.33 -6.97
N ASN A 51 -19.96 -0.17 -6.75
CA ASN A 51 -18.51 -0.04 -6.68
C ASN A 51 -17.93 -0.82 -5.49
N ALA A 52 -18.57 -0.75 -4.32
CA ALA A 52 -18.17 -1.52 -3.15
C ALA A 52 -18.29 -3.03 -3.38
N MET A 53 -19.39 -3.50 -3.97
CA MET A 53 -19.56 -4.91 -4.33
C MET A 53 -18.52 -5.39 -5.35
N ASN A 54 -18.20 -4.56 -6.34
CA ASN A 54 -17.15 -4.88 -7.31
C ASN A 54 -15.77 -4.97 -6.65
N LEU A 55 -15.48 -4.10 -5.69
CA LEU A 55 -14.23 -4.16 -4.91
C LEU A 55 -14.16 -5.45 -4.08
N LEU A 56 -15.22 -5.81 -3.36
CA LEU A 56 -15.27 -7.03 -2.54
C LEU A 56 -15.09 -8.30 -3.38
N ARG A 57 -15.70 -8.34 -4.57
CA ARG A 57 -15.52 -9.43 -5.54
C ARG A 57 -14.09 -9.51 -6.05
N LYS A 58 -13.48 -8.39 -6.42
CA LYS A 58 -12.07 -8.35 -6.88
C LYS A 58 -11.07 -8.78 -5.81
N ILE A 59 -11.35 -8.47 -4.56
CA ILE A 59 -10.49 -8.88 -3.43
C ILE A 59 -10.67 -10.36 -3.10
N GLY A 60 -11.75 -10.99 -3.57
CA GLY A 60 -12.10 -12.38 -3.27
C GLY A 60 -12.87 -12.54 -1.95
N ALA A 61 -13.43 -11.47 -1.39
CA ALA A 61 -14.24 -11.50 -0.16
C ALA A 61 -15.68 -11.97 -0.41
N CYS A 62 -16.20 -11.77 -1.63
CA CYS A 62 -17.52 -12.23 -2.06
C CYS A 62 -17.41 -13.06 -3.35
N GLU A 63 -18.31 -14.00 -3.53
CA GLU A 63 -18.44 -14.75 -4.78
C GLU A 63 -18.75 -13.83 -5.97
N LEU A 64 -18.28 -14.23 -7.16
CA LEU A 64 -18.40 -13.42 -8.39
C LEU A 64 -19.85 -13.28 -8.84
N LYS A 65 -20.65 -14.36 -8.74
CA LYS A 65 -22.01 -14.44 -9.27
C LYS A 65 -23.07 -14.09 -8.22
N GLU A 66 -22.87 -14.51 -6.98
CA GLU A 66 -23.82 -14.33 -5.88
C GLU A 66 -23.25 -13.42 -4.79
N PRO A 67 -24.07 -12.66 -4.06
CA PRO A 67 -23.61 -11.81 -2.95
C PRO A 67 -23.33 -12.64 -1.67
N LYS A 68 -22.62 -13.76 -1.82
CA LYS A 68 -22.25 -14.66 -0.72
C LYS A 68 -20.80 -14.44 -0.32
N LEU A 69 -20.53 -14.42 0.98
CA LEU A 69 -19.17 -14.27 1.51
C LEU A 69 -18.37 -15.56 1.31
N THR A 70 -17.12 -15.40 0.87
CA THR A 70 -16.13 -16.49 0.83
C THR A 70 -15.57 -16.75 2.23
N PRO A 71 -14.82 -17.83 2.49
CA PRO A 71 -14.11 -18.02 3.76
C PRO A 71 -13.19 -16.84 4.10
N LEU A 72 -12.44 -16.33 3.09
CA LEU A 72 -11.63 -15.12 3.22
C LEU A 72 -12.48 -13.90 3.60
N GLY A 73 -13.67 -13.76 3.01
CA GLY A 73 -14.62 -12.69 3.33
C GLY A 73 -15.14 -12.74 4.77
N HIS A 74 -15.43 -13.93 5.30
CA HIS A 74 -15.84 -14.09 6.69
C HIS A 74 -14.73 -13.67 7.66
N HIS A 75 -13.49 -14.11 7.42
CA HIS A 75 -12.33 -13.69 8.23
C HIS A 75 -12.07 -12.18 8.12
N SER A 76 -12.21 -11.61 6.93
CA SER A 76 -12.03 -10.17 6.71
C SER A 76 -13.12 -9.34 7.41
N ALA A 77 -14.36 -9.83 7.45
CA ALA A 77 -15.48 -9.17 8.11
C ALA A 77 -15.36 -9.16 9.64
N ALA A 78 -14.59 -10.09 10.22
CA ALA A 78 -14.32 -10.12 11.66
C ALA A 78 -13.31 -9.04 12.11
N LEU A 79 -12.56 -8.45 11.17
CA LEU A 79 -11.57 -7.42 11.47
C LEU A 79 -12.16 -6.02 11.18
N PRO A 80 -12.14 -5.08 12.16
CA PRO A 80 -12.67 -3.72 11.97
C PRO A 80 -11.67 -2.82 11.23
N VAL A 81 -11.19 -3.27 10.07
CA VAL A 81 -10.19 -2.59 9.23
C VAL A 81 -10.65 -2.55 7.78
N ASN A 82 -9.96 -1.77 6.95
CA ASN A 82 -10.18 -1.83 5.50
C ASN A 82 -9.95 -3.26 4.99
N VAL A 83 -10.83 -3.78 4.14
CA VAL A 83 -10.75 -5.14 3.59
C VAL A 83 -9.40 -5.48 2.95
N LYS A 84 -8.70 -4.50 2.34
CA LYS A 84 -7.34 -4.68 1.80
C LYS A 84 -6.32 -5.01 2.90
N ILE A 85 -6.39 -4.27 4.00
CA ILE A 85 -5.56 -4.48 5.19
C ILE A 85 -5.95 -5.79 5.89
N GLY A 86 -7.24 -6.10 5.98
CA GLY A 86 -7.73 -7.37 6.52
C GLY A 86 -7.17 -8.57 5.77
N LYS A 87 -7.18 -8.53 4.43
CA LYS A 87 -6.56 -9.56 3.59
C LYS A 87 -5.05 -9.66 3.83
N MET A 88 -4.34 -8.54 3.98
CA MET A 88 -2.92 -8.57 4.35
C MET A 88 -2.68 -9.25 5.70
N PHE A 89 -3.50 -8.97 6.71
CA PHE A 89 -3.36 -9.63 8.02
C PHE A 89 -3.61 -11.14 7.94
N ILE A 90 -4.60 -11.58 7.17
CA ILE A 90 -4.85 -13.01 6.96
C ILE A 90 -3.64 -13.67 6.30
N PHE A 91 -3.03 -13.06 5.29
CA PHE A 91 -1.81 -13.62 4.69
C PHE A 91 -0.57 -13.46 5.57
N GLY A 92 -0.50 -12.40 6.38
CA GLY A 92 0.49 -12.26 7.44
C GLY A 92 0.41 -13.38 8.46
N ALA A 93 -0.81 -13.90 8.69
CA ALA A 93 -1.04 -15.09 9.49
C ALA A 93 -0.46 -16.35 8.89
N ILE A 94 -0.82 -16.56 7.63
CA ILE A 94 -0.48 -17.75 6.87
C ILE A 94 1.03 -17.88 6.72
N PHE A 95 1.75 -16.76 6.58
CA PHE A 95 3.19 -16.75 6.40
C PHE A 95 3.99 -16.43 7.66
N ASP A 96 3.33 -16.38 8.82
CA ASP A 96 3.93 -16.08 10.13
C ASP A 96 4.77 -14.78 10.14
N CYS A 97 4.29 -13.74 9.44
CA CYS A 97 4.98 -12.44 9.29
C CYS A 97 4.15 -11.25 9.82
N TRP A 98 3.40 -11.49 10.88
CA TRP A 98 2.44 -10.57 11.48
C TRP A 98 3.00 -9.20 11.88
N ASP A 99 4.11 -9.13 12.61
CA ASP A 99 4.68 -7.85 13.09
C ASP A 99 5.09 -6.92 11.94
N PRO A 100 5.81 -7.43 10.92
CA PRO A 100 6.03 -6.66 9.70
C PRO A 100 4.76 -6.23 8.98
N VAL A 101 3.77 -7.11 8.89
CA VAL A 101 2.49 -6.80 8.24
C VAL A 101 1.71 -5.74 9.02
N ALA A 102 1.72 -5.76 10.34
CA ALA A 102 1.10 -4.73 11.19
C ALA A 102 1.77 -3.36 10.97
N THR A 103 3.09 -3.34 10.85
CA THR A 103 3.84 -2.13 10.54
C THR A 103 3.47 -1.61 9.14
N LEU A 104 3.43 -2.48 8.12
CA LEU A 104 3.00 -2.10 6.76
C LEU A 104 1.54 -1.62 6.71
N ALA A 105 0.64 -2.24 7.47
CA ALA A 105 -0.75 -1.81 7.57
C ALA A 105 -0.87 -0.41 8.19
N ALA A 106 -0.05 -0.10 9.20
CA ALA A 106 0.03 1.25 9.76
C ALA A 106 0.60 2.25 8.75
N VAL A 107 1.66 1.88 8.01
CA VAL A 107 2.22 2.68 6.91
C VAL A 107 1.17 3.00 5.84
N MET A 108 0.30 2.05 5.51
CA MET A 108 -0.77 2.25 4.53
C MET A 108 -1.94 3.10 5.08
N THR A 109 -2.13 3.13 6.39
CA THR A 109 -3.24 3.88 7.01
C THR A 109 -2.88 5.35 7.23
N GLU A 110 -1.61 5.62 7.60
CA GLU A 110 -1.13 6.95 7.93
C GLU A 110 -0.49 7.66 6.73
N LYS A 111 -0.40 9.00 6.78
CA LYS A 111 0.29 9.76 5.75
C LYS A 111 1.80 9.49 5.80
N SER A 112 2.45 9.60 4.65
CA SER A 112 3.91 9.47 4.57
C SER A 112 4.61 10.43 5.56
N PRO A 113 5.58 9.96 6.37
CA PRO A 113 6.28 10.81 7.33
C PRO A 113 7.30 11.75 6.67
N PHE A 114 7.60 11.57 5.39
CA PHE A 114 8.54 12.45 4.68
C PHE A 114 7.94 13.83 4.47
N THR A 115 8.75 14.85 4.74
CA THR A 115 8.41 16.26 4.54
C THR A 115 9.34 16.87 3.49
N THR A 116 8.83 17.83 2.74
CA THR A 116 9.61 18.56 1.75
C THR A 116 9.55 20.05 2.09
N PRO A 117 10.51 20.57 2.86
CA PRO A 117 10.54 21.99 3.19
C PRO A 117 10.73 22.86 1.95
N ILE A 118 10.12 24.04 1.95
CA ILE A 118 10.28 25.03 0.89
C ILE A 118 11.76 25.40 0.77
N GLY A 119 12.31 25.32 -0.45
CA GLY A 119 13.71 25.63 -0.73
C GLY A 119 14.72 24.52 -0.41
N ARG A 120 14.33 23.40 0.20
CA ARG A 120 15.23 22.27 0.52
C ARG A 120 14.75 20.94 -0.08
N LYS A 121 14.09 21.01 -1.24
CA LYS A 121 13.53 19.84 -1.91
C LYS A 121 14.60 18.82 -2.29
N ASP A 122 15.70 19.27 -2.90
CA ASP A 122 16.75 18.36 -3.39
C ASP A 122 17.44 17.63 -2.24
N GLU A 123 17.68 18.31 -1.11
CA GLU A 123 18.23 17.68 0.09
C GLU A 123 17.28 16.64 0.69
N ALA A 124 15.98 16.96 0.77
CA ALA A 124 14.96 16.04 1.27
C ALA A 124 14.82 14.80 0.37
N ASP A 125 14.88 15.02 -0.94
CA ASP A 125 14.84 13.97 -1.94
C ASP A 125 16.08 13.05 -1.87
N LEU A 126 17.28 13.62 -1.69
CA LEU A 126 18.51 12.87 -1.47
C LEU A 126 18.46 12.06 -0.18
N ALA A 127 17.98 12.66 0.92
CA ALA A 127 17.82 11.96 2.20
C ALA A 127 16.82 10.80 2.08
N LYS A 128 15.70 11.01 1.39
CA LYS A 128 14.72 9.95 1.11
C LYS A 128 15.32 8.83 0.24
N SER A 129 16.08 9.18 -0.79
CA SER A 129 16.76 8.20 -1.65
C SER A 129 17.81 7.39 -0.89
N ALA A 130 18.51 7.97 0.07
CA ALA A 130 19.48 7.26 0.91
C ALA A 130 18.83 6.24 1.86
N LEU A 131 17.53 6.39 2.13
CA LEU A 131 16.74 5.50 2.98
C LEU A 131 15.93 4.49 2.17
N ALA A 132 15.94 4.62 0.84
CA ALA A 132 15.14 3.80 -0.07
C ALA A 132 15.48 2.32 0.08
N MET A 133 14.46 1.48 0.21
CA MET A 133 14.60 0.05 0.39
C MET A 133 13.76 -0.72 -0.63
N ALA A 134 14.41 -1.63 -1.35
CA ALA A 134 13.79 -2.61 -2.23
C ALA A 134 12.80 -2.03 -3.26
N ASP A 135 13.12 -0.87 -3.86
CA ASP A 135 12.29 -0.18 -4.86
C ASP A 135 10.82 -0.06 -4.41
N SER A 136 10.62 0.31 -3.15
CA SER A 136 9.31 0.33 -2.51
C SER A 136 9.18 1.49 -1.53
N ASP A 137 8.20 2.36 -1.75
CA ASP A 137 7.84 3.42 -0.80
C ASP A 137 7.38 2.83 0.53
N HIS A 138 6.57 1.76 0.51
CA HIS A 138 6.05 1.11 1.71
C HIS A 138 7.17 0.56 2.59
N LEU A 139 8.11 -0.19 1.99
CA LEU A 139 9.26 -0.73 2.70
C LEU A 139 10.26 0.38 3.09
N THR A 140 10.37 1.44 2.30
CA THR A 140 11.18 2.62 2.68
C THR A 140 10.63 3.29 3.95
N ILE A 141 9.31 3.50 4.04
CA ILE A 141 8.69 4.09 5.23
C ILE A 141 8.82 3.13 6.43
N TYR A 142 8.70 1.82 6.20
CA TYR A 142 9.00 0.81 7.22
C TYR A 142 10.43 0.99 7.75
N ASN A 143 11.43 1.00 6.86
CA ASN A 143 12.84 1.13 7.23
C ASN A 143 13.10 2.42 8.04
N VAL A 144 12.47 3.52 7.64
CA VAL A 144 12.49 4.79 8.38
C VAL A 144 11.93 4.65 9.78
N TYR A 145 10.79 3.99 9.93
CA TYR A 145 10.16 3.76 11.22
C TYR A 145 11.06 2.91 12.15
N LEU A 146 11.70 1.86 11.63
CA LEU A 146 12.69 1.08 12.41
C LEU A 146 13.88 1.93 12.85
N GLY A 147 14.43 2.74 11.94
CA GLY A 147 15.52 3.65 12.25
C GLY A 147 15.14 4.69 13.32
N TRP A 148 13.91 5.19 13.28
CA TRP A 148 13.38 6.11 14.29
C TRP A 148 13.21 5.42 15.66
N ILE A 149 12.67 4.20 15.71
CA ILE A 149 12.60 3.41 16.96
C ILE A 149 13.99 3.20 17.53
N LYS A 150 14.96 2.79 16.70
CA LYS A 150 16.34 2.56 17.11
C LYS A 150 16.95 3.84 17.71
N ALA A 151 16.82 4.96 17.01
CA ALA A 151 17.32 6.25 17.49
C ALA A 151 16.71 6.63 18.86
N ARG A 152 15.40 6.39 19.02
CA ARG A 152 14.68 6.63 20.28
C ARG A 152 15.11 5.69 21.41
N GLN A 153 15.38 4.42 21.12
CA GLN A 153 15.81 3.43 22.11
C GLN A 153 17.26 3.65 22.57
N GLU A 154 18.18 3.92 21.65
CA GLU A 154 19.62 4.03 21.95
C GLU A 154 20.00 5.41 22.51
N GLY A 155 19.40 6.49 21.99
CA GLY A 155 19.81 7.87 22.31
C GLY A 155 18.68 8.75 22.85
N GLY A 156 17.53 8.16 23.19
CA GLY A 156 16.38 8.85 23.75
C GLY A 156 15.81 9.94 22.83
N TYR A 157 15.13 10.90 23.45
CA TYR A 157 14.44 12.00 22.75
C TYR A 157 15.38 12.85 21.86
N ARG A 158 16.61 13.09 22.27
CA ARG A 158 17.55 13.93 21.49
C ARG A 158 17.96 13.26 20.19
N SER A 159 18.29 11.97 20.23
CA SER A 159 18.63 11.18 19.05
C SER A 159 17.43 11.01 18.12
N GLU A 160 16.24 10.79 18.69
CA GLU A 160 14.98 10.74 17.95
C GLU A 160 14.75 12.02 17.11
N ILE A 161 14.89 13.19 17.72
CA ILE A 161 14.73 14.49 17.04
C ILE A 161 15.81 14.69 15.98
N ALA A 162 17.07 14.35 16.28
CA ALA A 162 18.18 14.45 15.33
C ALA A 162 17.95 13.55 14.10
N TYR A 163 17.45 12.33 14.30
CA TYR A 163 17.08 11.42 13.21
C TYR A 163 15.98 12.01 12.33
N CYS A 164 14.94 12.60 12.92
CA CYS A 164 13.85 13.22 12.18
C CYS A 164 14.33 14.44 11.38
N GLN A 165 15.15 15.31 11.98
CA GLN A 165 15.69 16.50 11.32
C GLN A 165 16.62 16.14 10.16
N LYS A 166 17.54 15.19 10.37
CA LYS A 166 18.50 14.73 9.36
C LYS A 166 17.80 14.17 8.12
N ASN A 167 16.70 13.44 8.32
CA ASN A 167 16.02 12.71 7.27
C ASN A 167 14.73 13.40 6.77
N PHE A 168 14.49 14.65 7.17
CA PHE A 168 13.30 15.43 6.79
C PHE A 168 11.97 14.73 7.13
N LEU A 169 11.86 14.20 8.34
CA LEU A 169 10.71 13.43 8.80
C LEU A 169 9.82 14.22 9.76
N ASN A 170 8.51 14.03 9.64
CA ASN A 170 7.53 14.49 10.59
C ASN A 170 7.44 13.51 11.77
N ARG A 171 7.92 13.94 12.93
CA ARG A 171 7.86 13.18 14.17
C ARG A 171 6.43 12.78 14.56
N THR A 172 5.46 13.69 14.40
CA THR A 172 4.07 13.43 14.75
C THR A 172 3.51 12.28 13.92
N SER A 173 3.82 12.24 12.62
CA SER A 173 3.41 11.13 11.74
C SER A 173 4.02 9.79 12.12
N LEU A 174 5.25 9.77 12.66
CA LEU A 174 5.88 8.54 13.15
C LEU A 174 5.26 8.05 14.46
N LEU A 175 4.90 8.96 15.35
CA LEU A 175 4.17 8.64 16.58
C LEU A 175 2.78 8.08 16.27
N THR A 176 2.03 8.72 15.37
CA THR A 176 0.71 8.23 14.97
C THR A 176 0.80 6.86 14.30
N LEU A 177 1.85 6.62 13.50
CA LEU A 177 2.10 5.31 12.91
C LEU A 177 2.33 4.23 13.99
N GLU A 178 3.12 4.51 15.03
CA GLU A 178 3.29 3.62 16.18
C GLU A 178 1.94 3.34 16.87
N ASP A 179 1.17 4.39 17.16
CA ASP A 179 -0.13 4.25 17.84
C ASP A 179 -1.10 3.38 17.02
N VAL A 180 -1.19 3.61 15.70
CA VAL A 180 -2.02 2.82 14.78
C VAL A 180 -1.53 1.38 14.73
N LYS A 181 -0.21 1.12 14.67
CA LYS A 181 0.34 -0.25 14.70
C LYS A 181 -0.11 -0.97 15.97
N GLN A 182 0.00 -0.34 17.14
CA GLN A 182 -0.38 -0.95 18.41
C GLN A 182 -1.89 -1.22 18.48
N GLU A 183 -2.72 -0.32 17.94
CA GLU A 183 -4.16 -0.52 17.84
C GLU A 183 -4.50 -1.71 16.92
N LEU A 184 -3.88 -1.79 15.74
CA LEU A 184 -4.07 -2.91 14.81
C LEU A 184 -3.67 -4.26 15.45
N ILE A 185 -2.56 -4.30 16.18
CA ILE A 185 -2.13 -5.51 16.90
C ILE A 185 -3.18 -5.93 17.93
N LYS A 186 -3.74 -4.98 18.70
CA LYS A 186 -4.80 -5.26 19.68
C LYS A 186 -6.05 -5.83 19.01
N LEU A 187 -6.45 -5.29 17.86
CA LEU A 187 -7.61 -5.75 17.10
C LEU A 187 -7.41 -7.18 16.58
N VAL A 188 -6.25 -7.48 16.01
CA VAL A 188 -5.93 -8.82 15.50
C VAL A 188 -5.84 -9.84 16.65
N LYS A 189 -5.28 -9.46 17.80
CA LYS A 189 -5.28 -10.30 19.02
C LYS A 189 -6.70 -10.58 19.50
N ALA A 190 -7.56 -9.57 19.55
CA ALA A 190 -8.96 -9.71 19.99
C ALA A 190 -9.78 -10.61 19.05
N ALA A 191 -9.48 -10.60 17.75
CA ALA A 191 -10.12 -11.45 16.75
C ALA A 191 -9.61 -12.91 16.76
N GLY A 192 -8.67 -13.27 17.65
CA GLY A 192 -8.20 -14.64 17.82
C GLY A 192 -7.18 -15.12 16.77
N PHE A 193 -6.66 -14.20 15.96
CA PHE A 193 -5.67 -14.50 14.93
C PHE A 193 -4.25 -14.70 15.50
N LEU A 194 -3.94 -14.13 16.67
CA LEU A 194 -2.62 -14.22 17.30
C LEU A 194 -2.65 -15.12 18.55
N SER A 195 -1.82 -16.18 18.55
CA SER A 195 -1.57 -17.02 19.73
C SER A 195 -0.66 -16.32 20.74
N SER A 196 -0.85 -16.53 22.06
CA SER A 196 -0.05 -15.83 23.09
C SER A 196 1.44 -16.16 23.06
N THR A 197 1.84 -17.30 22.47
CA THR A 197 3.24 -17.71 22.33
C THR A 197 4.04 -16.82 21.37
N THR A 198 3.41 -16.31 20.30
CA THR A 198 4.08 -15.36 19.39
C THR A 198 4.10 -13.96 20.00
N ALA A 199 3.16 -13.60 20.88
CA ALA A 199 3.04 -12.28 21.49
C ALA A 199 4.29 -11.86 22.30
N ASN A 200 5.04 -12.81 22.87
CA ASN A 200 6.23 -12.52 23.70
C ASN A 200 7.52 -12.28 22.87
N SER A 201 7.54 -12.62 21.57
CA SER A 201 8.67 -12.31 20.69
C SER A 201 8.57 -10.93 20.02
N PHE A 202 7.48 -10.18 20.26
CA PHE A 202 7.28 -8.80 19.77
C PHE A 202 8.06 -7.75 20.59
N GLU A 203 8.48 -8.07 21.83
CA GLU A 203 9.22 -7.14 22.70
C GLU A 203 10.75 -7.21 22.52
N GLY A 204 11.24 -8.17 21.72
CA GLY A 204 12.67 -8.35 21.46
C GLY A 204 13.17 -7.56 20.26
N ASN A 205 13.80 -6.40 20.50
CA ASN A 205 14.86 -5.74 19.69
C ASN A 205 14.90 -5.99 18.16
N ARG A 206 13.79 -5.85 17.42
CA ARG A 206 13.83 -5.85 15.94
C ARG A 206 14.31 -4.54 15.32
N ALA A 207 14.55 -3.50 16.13
CA ALA A 207 15.08 -2.21 15.68
C ALA A 207 16.48 -2.31 15.01
N THR A 208 17.15 -3.45 15.14
CA THR A 208 18.49 -3.74 14.59
C THR A 208 18.50 -4.76 13.45
N GLN A 209 17.37 -5.36 13.09
CA GLN A 209 17.33 -6.38 12.03
C GLN A 209 17.32 -5.73 10.64
N THR A 210 18.37 -6.00 9.86
CA THR A 210 18.34 -5.88 8.41
C THR A 210 17.49 -7.02 7.83
N PHE A 211 16.44 -6.68 7.08
CA PHE A 211 15.63 -7.69 6.41
C PHE A 211 16.47 -8.50 5.43
N SER A 212 16.35 -9.82 5.52
CA SER A 212 16.81 -10.71 4.48
C SER A 212 16.00 -10.48 3.21
N PHE A 213 16.61 -10.80 2.09
CA PHE A 213 15.96 -10.72 0.78
C PHE A 213 14.68 -11.58 0.68
N GLN A 214 14.68 -12.71 1.37
CA GLN A 214 13.53 -13.62 1.47
C GLN A 214 12.36 -12.98 2.23
N GLU A 215 12.63 -12.28 3.34
CA GLU A 215 11.61 -11.54 4.07
C GLU A 215 11.05 -10.39 3.23
N ILE A 216 11.91 -9.66 2.49
CA ILE A 216 11.47 -8.61 1.57
C ILE A 216 10.53 -9.17 0.50
N ALA A 217 10.86 -10.31 -0.10
CA ALA A 217 10.01 -10.97 -1.10
C ALA A 217 8.65 -11.34 -0.51
N LEU A 218 8.64 -11.89 0.72
CA LEU A 218 7.43 -12.24 1.43
C LEU A 218 6.55 -11.02 1.74
N LEU A 219 7.15 -9.93 2.20
CA LEU A 219 6.42 -8.69 2.49
C LEU A 219 5.83 -8.06 1.22
N LYS A 220 6.58 -8.09 0.11
CA LYS A 220 6.06 -7.68 -1.21
C LYS A 220 4.91 -8.57 -1.65
N ALA A 221 4.97 -9.88 -1.38
CA ALA A 221 3.89 -10.80 -1.68
C ALA A 221 2.62 -10.50 -0.86
N VAL A 222 2.76 -10.24 0.45
CA VAL A 222 1.61 -9.85 1.30
C VAL A 222 1.05 -8.49 0.89
N LEU A 223 1.89 -7.50 0.56
CA LEU A 223 1.44 -6.24 -0.01
C LEU A 223 0.66 -6.45 -1.31
N THR A 224 1.11 -7.37 -2.17
CA THR A 224 0.40 -7.74 -3.40
C THR A 224 -0.97 -8.32 -3.07
N ALA A 225 -1.09 -9.17 -2.04
CA ALA A 225 -2.37 -9.72 -1.64
C ALA A 225 -3.40 -8.64 -1.29
N GLY A 226 -2.98 -7.56 -0.62
CA GLY A 226 -3.85 -6.42 -0.26
C GLY A 226 -4.10 -5.42 -1.39
N LEU A 227 -3.10 -5.17 -2.23
CA LEU A 227 -3.08 -4.08 -3.23
C LEU A 227 -3.19 -4.56 -4.68
N TYR A 228 -3.48 -5.84 -4.94
CA TYR A 228 -3.50 -6.39 -6.30
C TYR A 228 -4.43 -5.63 -7.27
N ASP A 229 -5.53 -5.06 -6.77
CA ASP A 229 -6.44 -4.25 -7.59
C ASP A 229 -5.78 -2.97 -8.15
N ASN A 230 -4.59 -2.64 -7.64
CA ASN A 230 -3.78 -1.48 -7.97
C ASN A 230 -2.40 -1.91 -8.51
N VAL A 231 -2.39 -2.71 -9.57
CA VAL A 231 -1.18 -3.10 -10.31
C VAL A 231 -1.05 -2.29 -11.61
N GLY A 232 0.19 -2.01 -12.02
CA GLY A 232 0.51 -1.47 -13.33
C GLY A 232 1.84 -2.00 -13.87
N LYS A 233 1.97 -2.04 -15.19
CA LYS A 233 3.19 -2.43 -15.90
C LYS A 233 4.09 -1.23 -16.12
N THR A 234 5.35 -1.29 -15.74
CA THR A 234 6.29 -0.20 -16.02
C THR A 234 6.63 -0.17 -17.51
N ILE A 235 6.57 1.02 -18.11
CA ILE A 235 6.98 1.27 -19.49
C ILE A 235 8.40 1.79 -19.46
N TYR A 236 9.31 0.98 -19.98
CA TYR A 236 10.70 1.38 -20.15
C TYR A 236 10.87 2.17 -21.45
N THR A 237 11.33 3.41 -21.33
CA THR A 237 11.68 4.25 -22.48
C THR A 237 13.16 4.59 -22.38
N ARG A 238 13.97 4.19 -23.37
CA ARG A 238 15.37 4.62 -23.43
C ARG A 238 15.41 6.07 -23.88
N SER A 239 15.91 6.97 -23.05
CA SER A 239 16.31 8.30 -23.52
C SER A 239 17.62 8.19 -24.30
N VAL A 240 17.76 9.03 -25.33
CA VAL A 240 19.03 9.24 -26.04
C VAL A 240 19.90 10.25 -25.26
N ASP A 241 19.29 11.05 -24.40
CA ASP A 241 19.97 11.99 -23.52
C ASP A 241 20.21 11.36 -22.14
N ILE A 242 21.48 11.17 -21.78
CA ILE A 242 21.91 10.56 -20.52
C ILE A 242 21.63 11.50 -19.33
N THR A 243 21.48 12.80 -19.58
CA THR A 243 21.24 13.81 -18.55
C THR A 243 19.76 13.97 -18.18
N GLU A 244 18.86 13.46 -19.02
CA GLU A 244 17.42 13.58 -18.81
C GLU A 244 16.92 12.49 -17.85
N LYS A 245 16.51 12.88 -16.64
CA LYS A 245 15.79 11.98 -15.73
C LYS A 245 14.38 11.76 -16.25
N LEU A 246 14.19 10.63 -16.91
CA LEU A 246 12.87 10.19 -17.36
C LEU A 246 12.01 9.79 -16.17
N ALA A 247 10.82 10.35 -16.12
CA ALA A 247 9.81 9.90 -15.18
C ALA A 247 9.37 8.47 -15.50
N CYS A 248 9.16 7.67 -14.46
CA CYS A 248 8.59 6.34 -14.60
C CYS A 248 7.12 6.44 -15.05
N ILE A 249 6.82 5.84 -16.20
CA ILE A 249 5.47 5.72 -16.75
C ILE A 249 4.98 4.30 -16.54
N VAL A 250 3.72 4.17 -16.14
CA VAL A 250 3.10 2.90 -15.78
C VAL A 250 1.78 2.74 -16.55
N GLU A 251 1.60 1.60 -17.20
CA GLU A 251 0.36 1.20 -17.86
C GLU A 251 -0.51 0.41 -16.88
N THR A 252 -1.68 0.97 -16.54
CA THR A 252 -2.66 0.31 -15.68
C THR A 252 -3.85 -0.16 -16.53
N ALA A 253 -4.71 -1.02 -15.97
CA ALA A 253 -5.98 -1.40 -16.60
C ALA A 253 -6.89 -0.21 -16.96
N GLN A 254 -6.66 0.97 -16.36
CA GLN A 254 -7.43 2.20 -16.59
C GLN A 254 -6.66 3.24 -17.44
N GLY A 255 -5.55 2.85 -18.05
CA GLY A 255 -4.71 3.71 -18.88
C GLY A 255 -3.36 4.07 -18.24
N LYS A 256 -2.60 4.92 -18.95
CA LYS A 256 -1.25 5.33 -18.56
C LYS A 256 -1.27 6.33 -17.41
N ALA A 257 -0.33 6.17 -16.48
CA ALA A 257 -0.09 7.04 -15.35
C ALA A 257 1.42 7.25 -15.15
N GLN A 258 1.78 8.31 -14.43
CA GLN A 258 3.17 8.62 -14.07
C GLN A 258 3.38 8.34 -12.58
N VAL A 259 4.55 7.80 -12.19
CA VAL A 259 4.88 7.69 -10.76
C VAL A 259 5.06 9.10 -10.17
N HIS A 260 4.47 9.35 -9.01
CA HIS A 260 4.50 10.68 -8.40
C HIS A 260 5.93 11.10 -8.04
N PRO A 261 6.33 12.38 -8.21
CA PRO A 261 7.69 12.84 -7.92
C PRO A 261 8.15 12.69 -6.47
N SER A 262 7.23 12.45 -5.53
CA SER A 262 7.55 12.16 -4.13
C SER A 262 7.89 10.69 -3.87
N SER A 263 7.64 9.79 -4.82
CA SER A 263 7.96 8.36 -4.67
C SER A 263 9.45 8.12 -4.83
N VAL A 264 9.99 7.10 -4.14
CA VAL A 264 11.35 6.60 -4.39
C VAL A 264 11.52 6.07 -5.83
N ASN A 265 10.44 5.63 -6.46
CA ASN A 265 10.44 5.04 -7.81
C ASN A 265 10.12 6.04 -8.92
N ARG A 266 10.19 7.35 -8.64
CA ARG A 266 9.84 8.41 -9.61
C ARG A 266 10.62 8.34 -10.92
N ASP A 267 11.86 7.87 -10.85
CA ASP A 267 12.79 7.74 -11.98
C ASP A 267 13.10 6.27 -12.29
N LEU A 268 12.25 5.33 -11.83
CA LEU A 268 12.47 3.89 -12.02
C LEU A 268 12.38 3.52 -13.50
N GLN A 269 13.49 3.03 -14.07
CA GLN A 269 13.61 2.64 -15.48
C GLN A 269 13.86 1.14 -15.64
N ILE A 270 13.03 0.33 -14.97
CA ILE A 270 13.11 -1.14 -15.00
C ILE A 270 11.80 -1.68 -15.57
N TYR A 271 11.88 -2.71 -16.43
CA TYR A 271 10.69 -3.45 -16.88
C TYR A 271 10.19 -4.37 -15.78
N GLY A 272 8.93 -4.24 -15.38
CA GLY A 272 8.36 -5.01 -14.30
C GLY A 272 6.95 -4.57 -13.94
N TRP A 273 6.51 -5.00 -12.76
CA TRP A 273 5.18 -4.74 -12.25
C TRP A 273 5.26 -3.88 -10.99
N LEU A 274 4.43 -2.86 -10.93
CA LEU A 274 4.41 -1.88 -9.87
C LEU A 274 3.06 -1.90 -9.19
N LEU A 275 3.05 -2.16 -7.88
CA LEU A 275 1.90 -1.88 -7.03
C LEU A 275 1.86 -0.40 -6.71
N TYR A 276 0.67 0.14 -6.53
CA TYR A 276 0.47 1.47 -5.99
C TYR A 276 -0.65 1.48 -4.94
N GLN A 277 -0.59 2.38 -3.97
CA GLN A 277 -1.66 2.51 -2.99
C GLN A 277 -2.77 3.43 -3.49
N GLU A 278 -2.39 4.61 -4.01
CA GLU A 278 -3.33 5.62 -4.47
C GLU A 278 -3.06 6.04 -5.91
N LYS A 279 -4.15 6.33 -6.63
CA LYS A 279 -4.11 6.95 -7.94
C LYS A 279 -4.87 8.26 -7.93
N ILE A 280 -4.20 9.33 -8.28
CA ILE A 280 -4.74 10.69 -8.21
C ILE A 280 -4.59 11.41 -9.54
N ARG A 281 -5.55 12.28 -9.88
CA ARG A 281 -5.52 13.06 -11.13
C ARG A 281 -5.41 14.56 -10.84
N TYR A 282 -4.22 15.10 -11.00
CA TYR A 282 -3.98 16.55 -11.00
C TYR A 282 -3.97 17.07 -12.45
N ALA A 283 -2.84 17.60 -12.93
CA ALA A 283 -2.61 17.92 -14.34
C ALA A 283 -2.41 16.63 -15.17
N ARG A 284 -1.76 15.63 -14.56
CA ARG A 284 -1.57 14.28 -15.09
C ARG A 284 -2.12 13.28 -14.06
N VAL A 285 -2.24 12.02 -14.48
CA VAL A 285 -2.57 10.91 -13.57
C VAL A 285 -1.28 10.46 -12.90
N TYR A 286 -1.27 10.49 -11.57
CA TYR A 286 -0.13 10.09 -10.76
C TYR A 286 -0.44 8.87 -9.90
N LEU A 287 0.55 7.99 -9.76
CA LEU A 287 0.53 6.87 -8.81
C LEU A 287 1.35 7.26 -7.58
N ARG A 288 0.79 7.08 -6.39
CA ARG A 288 1.49 7.33 -5.13
C ARG A 288 1.68 6.06 -4.32
N GLU A 289 2.74 6.09 -3.52
CA GLU A 289 3.21 5.00 -2.68
C GLU A 289 3.31 3.69 -3.49
N THR A 290 4.44 3.50 -4.16
CA THR A 290 4.63 2.42 -5.12
C THR A 290 5.60 1.35 -4.63
N THR A 291 5.43 0.11 -5.09
CA THR A 291 6.29 -1.03 -4.75
C THR A 291 6.54 -1.87 -6.00
N LEU A 292 7.81 -2.04 -6.39
CA LEU A 292 8.18 -2.98 -7.45
C LEU A 292 7.98 -4.41 -6.96
N ILE A 293 7.23 -5.20 -7.72
CA ILE A 293 6.94 -6.61 -7.43
C ILE A 293 7.35 -7.52 -8.58
N THR A 294 7.55 -8.77 -8.23
CA THR A 294 7.86 -9.85 -9.15
C THR A 294 6.58 -10.54 -9.65
N PRO A 295 6.66 -11.34 -10.73
CA PRO A 295 5.52 -12.10 -11.28
C PRO A 295 4.77 -13.03 -10.31
N PHE A 296 5.44 -13.75 -9.40
CA PHE A 296 4.80 -14.80 -8.59
C PHE A 296 3.76 -14.26 -7.61
N PRO A 297 4.00 -13.15 -6.88
CA PRO A 297 2.93 -12.49 -6.11
C PRO A 297 1.68 -12.18 -6.93
N VAL A 298 1.84 -11.74 -8.18
CA VAL A 298 0.73 -11.46 -9.11
C VAL A 298 0.02 -12.76 -9.49
N LEU A 299 0.78 -13.81 -9.80
CA LEU A 299 0.22 -15.14 -10.10
C LEU A 299 -0.44 -15.79 -8.89
N LEU A 300 -0.01 -15.50 -7.67
CA LEU A 300 -0.57 -16.09 -6.45
C LEU A 300 -1.84 -15.37 -6.00
N PHE A 301 -1.83 -14.04 -5.96
CA PHE A 301 -2.93 -13.25 -5.38
C PHE A 301 -3.78 -12.49 -6.39
N GLY A 302 -3.44 -12.61 -7.67
CA GLY A 302 -4.15 -11.92 -8.73
C GLY A 302 -5.49 -12.50 -9.11
N GLY A 303 -6.09 -11.96 -10.16
CA GLY A 303 -7.36 -12.43 -10.71
C GLY A 303 -7.17 -13.59 -11.69
N ASP A 304 -8.10 -13.78 -12.63
CA ASP A 304 -8.24 -15.03 -13.36
C ASP A 304 -7.02 -15.37 -14.23
N ILE A 305 -6.50 -16.60 -14.08
CA ILE A 305 -5.35 -17.09 -14.84
C ILE A 305 -5.82 -17.84 -16.08
N GLU A 306 -5.44 -17.34 -17.25
CA GLU A 306 -5.65 -17.99 -18.54
C GLU A 306 -4.30 -18.39 -19.15
N VAL A 307 -4.31 -19.48 -19.94
CA VAL A 307 -3.07 -20.07 -20.47
C VAL A 307 -3.18 -20.26 -21.97
N GLN A 308 -2.28 -19.61 -22.70
CA GLN A 308 -2.15 -19.73 -24.13
C GLN A 308 -1.02 -20.72 -24.44
N HIS A 309 -1.42 -21.98 -24.64
CA HIS A 309 -0.50 -23.13 -24.74
C HIS A 309 0.52 -23.00 -25.87
N ARG A 310 0.13 -22.40 -27.01
CA ARG A 310 0.98 -22.27 -28.20
C ARG A 310 2.08 -21.23 -28.04
N GLU A 311 1.84 -20.18 -27.26
CA GLU A 311 2.73 -19.02 -27.14
C GLU A 311 3.56 -19.04 -25.86
N HIS A 312 3.35 -20.04 -24.99
CA HIS A 312 3.92 -20.09 -23.64
C HIS A 312 3.64 -18.80 -22.85
N LEU A 313 2.41 -18.30 -23.00
CA LEU A 313 1.97 -17.05 -22.42
C LEU A 313 0.90 -17.33 -21.35
N ILE A 314 1.12 -16.79 -20.17
CA ILE A 314 0.15 -16.78 -19.07
C ILE A 314 -0.43 -15.38 -18.99
N SER A 315 -1.76 -15.26 -18.98
CA SER A 315 -2.46 -14.00 -18.73
C SER A 315 -3.18 -14.00 -17.40
N VAL A 316 -3.10 -12.88 -16.68
CA VAL A 316 -3.86 -12.62 -15.45
C VAL A 316 -4.82 -11.45 -15.73
N ASP A 317 -6.11 -11.63 -15.44
CA ASP A 317 -7.19 -10.65 -15.72
C ASP A 317 -7.27 -10.19 -17.19
N GLY A 318 -6.71 -10.99 -18.11
CA GLY A 318 -6.75 -10.72 -19.56
C GLY A 318 -5.86 -9.58 -20.05
N TRP A 319 -5.07 -8.91 -19.19
CA TRP A 319 -4.19 -7.80 -19.59
C TRP A 319 -2.77 -7.87 -19.02
N ILE A 320 -2.54 -8.66 -17.96
CA ILE A 320 -1.22 -8.89 -17.39
C ILE A 320 -0.63 -10.14 -18.04
N TYR A 321 0.45 -10.00 -18.80
CA TYR A 321 1.06 -11.12 -19.53
C TYR A 321 2.44 -11.48 -19.01
N PHE A 322 2.66 -12.78 -18.83
CA PHE A 322 3.94 -13.37 -18.42
C PHE A 322 4.38 -14.46 -19.41
N GLN A 323 5.64 -14.40 -19.84
CA GLN A 323 6.25 -15.46 -20.63
C GLN A 323 6.68 -16.58 -19.67
N ALA A 324 5.99 -17.71 -19.68
CA ALA A 324 6.23 -18.80 -18.75
C ALA A 324 5.67 -20.15 -19.23
N PRO A 325 6.32 -21.28 -18.89
CA PRO A 325 5.78 -22.60 -19.18
C PRO A 325 4.38 -22.82 -18.58
N VAL A 326 3.52 -23.52 -19.32
CA VAL A 326 2.15 -23.88 -18.90
C VAL A 326 2.10 -24.53 -17.52
N LYS A 327 3.13 -25.33 -17.18
CA LYS A 327 3.26 -25.99 -15.88
C LYS A 327 3.19 -24.99 -14.71
N ILE A 328 3.79 -23.81 -14.87
CA ILE A 328 3.77 -22.75 -13.84
C ILE A 328 2.32 -22.30 -13.59
N ALA A 329 1.56 -22.05 -14.64
CA ALA A 329 0.15 -21.65 -14.51
C ALA A 329 -0.69 -22.70 -13.78
N VAL A 330 -0.50 -23.99 -14.10
CA VAL A 330 -1.22 -25.09 -13.45
C VAL A 330 -0.87 -25.17 -11.96
N ILE A 331 0.41 -25.02 -11.61
CA ILE A 331 0.86 -24.99 -10.21
C ILE A 331 0.16 -23.85 -9.47
N PHE A 332 0.20 -22.62 -9.99
CA PHE A 332 -0.43 -21.48 -9.32
C PHE A 332 -1.95 -21.61 -9.22
N LYS A 333 -2.64 -22.17 -10.24
CA LYS A 333 -4.06 -22.49 -10.14
C LYS A 333 -4.35 -23.45 -8.99
N GLN A 334 -3.56 -24.51 -8.86
CA GLN A 334 -3.72 -25.47 -7.77
C GLN A 334 -3.41 -24.85 -6.40
N LEU A 335 -2.35 -24.03 -6.31
CA LEU A 335 -2.00 -23.33 -5.08
C LEU A 335 -3.12 -22.37 -4.62
N ARG A 336 -3.76 -21.65 -5.55
CA ARG A 336 -4.88 -20.77 -5.23
C ARG A 336 -6.08 -21.53 -4.69
N VAL A 337 -6.44 -22.67 -5.29
CA VAL A 337 -7.52 -23.52 -4.77
C VAL A 337 -7.24 -23.95 -3.33
N LEU A 338 -5.98 -24.27 -2.99
CA LEU A 338 -5.57 -24.64 -1.64
C LEU A 338 -5.60 -23.45 -0.65
N ILE A 339 -5.23 -22.25 -1.12
CA ILE A 339 -5.34 -21.02 -0.33
C ILE A 339 -6.81 -20.69 -0.07
N ASP A 340 -7.65 -20.71 -1.10
CA ASP A 340 -9.07 -20.35 -1.02
C ASP A 340 -9.88 -21.34 -0.17
N SER A 341 -9.49 -22.63 -0.17
CA SER A 341 -10.10 -23.62 0.71
C SER A 341 -9.74 -23.41 2.18
N MET A 342 -8.82 -22.48 2.50
CA MET A 342 -8.35 -22.15 3.84
C MET A 342 -8.06 -23.41 4.67
N SER A 343 -7.54 -24.47 4.03
CA SER A 343 -7.01 -25.64 4.73
C SER A 343 -5.65 -25.27 5.33
N LEU A 344 -5.70 -24.35 6.29
CA LEU A 344 -4.59 -23.84 7.09
C LEU A 344 -3.93 -24.94 7.94
N GLU A 345 -4.51 -26.13 7.98
CA GLU A 345 -4.00 -27.30 8.71
C GLU A 345 -2.85 -28.01 7.99
N ASN A 346 -2.56 -27.66 6.72
CA ASN A 346 -1.53 -28.33 5.95
C ASN A 346 -0.23 -27.50 5.91
N ASP A 347 0.51 -27.47 7.01
CA ASP A 347 1.79 -26.76 7.19
C ASP A 347 2.77 -26.96 6.02
N LYS A 348 2.75 -28.15 5.41
CA LYS A 348 3.59 -28.48 4.25
C LYS A 348 3.28 -27.63 3.02
N ILE A 349 2.01 -27.31 2.77
CA ILE A 349 1.61 -26.48 1.62
C ILE A 349 2.04 -25.04 1.85
N LEU A 350 1.88 -24.53 3.07
CA LEU A 350 2.30 -23.18 3.45
C LEU A 350 3.82 -23.01 3.34
N GLN A 351 4.58 -24.03 3.74
CA GLN A 351 6.03 -24.07 3.52
C GLN A 351 6.40 -24.01 2.04
N ILE A 352 5.72 -24.80 1.18
CA ILE A 352 5.98 -24.77 -0.28
C ILE A 352 5.70 -23.38 -0.86
N ILE A 353 4.58 -22.75 -0.52
CA ILE A 353 4.23 -21.41 -1.02
C ILE A 353 5.26 -20.38 -0.55
N THR A 354 5.64 -20.44 0.73
CA THR A 354 6.62 -19.53 1.32
C THR A 354 7.97 -19.66 0.62
N GLU A 355 8.46 -20.88 0.41
CA GLU A 355 9.71 -21.13 -0.32
C GLU A 355 9.63 -20.70 -1.79
N LEU A 356 8.48 -20.89 -2.45
CA LEU A 356 8.28 -20.43 -3.82
C LEU A 356 8.38 -18.90 -3.93
N VAL A 357 7.77 -18.17 -3.00
CA VAL A 357 7.86 -16.70 -2.96
C VAL A 357 9.30 -16.22 -2.66
N LYS A 358 10.00 -16.93 -1.77
CA LYS A 358 11.38 -16.60 -1.40
C LYS A 358 12.40 -16.87 -2.51
N THR A 359 12.12 -17.81 -3.43
CA THR A 359 13.08 -18.28 -4.45
C THR A 359 13.06 -17.48 -5.75
N GLU A 360 11.99 -16.74 -6.05
CA GLU A 360 11.82 -16.00 -7.31
C GLU A 360 12.95 -15.01 -7.62
N ASN A 361 13.67 -14.64 -6.60
CA ASN A 361 14.43 -13.42 -6.52
C ASN A 361 15.95 -13.77 -6.69
N ASN A 362 16.29 -15.05 -6.94
CA ASN A 362 17.64 -15.58 -7.20
C ASN A 362 18.12 -15.45 -8.67
N TYR A 363 17.49 -14.61 -9.51
CA TYR A 363 17.88 -14.44 -10.92
C TYR A 363 17.95 -12.98 -11.36
#